data_AF-A0A397A8V5-F1
#
_entry.id   AF-A0A397A8V5-F1
#
_cell.length_a   1.000
_cell.length_b   1.000
_cell.length_c   1.000
_cell.angle_alpha   90.00
_cell.angle_beta   90.00
_cell.angle_gamma   90.00
#
_symmetry.space_group_name_H-M   'P 1'
#
loop_
_entity.id
_entity.type
_entity.pdbx_description
1 polymer ?
#
loop_
_entity_poly.entity_id
_entity_poly.type
_entity_poly.pdbx_seq_one_letter_code
_entity_poly.pdbx_strand_id
1 'polypeptide(L)' 'SIVANYIKQRTKNAQFIIISLRNSMFELADRLVGIYKTNNTTKSVTINPKHYAQPAAAPHTPRTPHKTPSSSHV' A
#
# COMPACT_ATOMS: atom_id res chain seq x y z
N SER A 1 1.06 12.78 6.62
CA SER A 1 1.68 14.10 6.86
C SER A 1 1.21 15.09 5.81
N ILE A 2 0.91 16.34 6.17
CA ILE A 2 0.42 17.36 5.22
C ILE A 2 1.37 17.56 4.04
N VAL A 3 2.69 17.52 4.31
CA VAL A 3 3.73 17.67 3.28
C VAL A 3 3.73 16.50 2.30
N ALA A 4 3.58 15.27 2.77
CA ALA A 4 3.59 14.09 1.90
C ALA A 4 2.39 14.07 0.94
N ASN A 5 1.21 14.49 1.42
CA ASN A 5 0.02 14.63 0.58
C ASN A 5 0.18 15.75 -0.45
N TYR A 6 0.76 16.89 -0.05
CA TYR A 6 1.04 17.98 -0.98
C TYR A 6 1.99 17.55 -2.10
N ILE A 7 3.07 16.83 -1.76
CA ILE A 7 4.01 16.31 -2.75
C ILE A 7 3.31 15.35 -3.71
N LYS A 8 2.54 14.37 -3.19
CA LYS A 8 1.78 13.42 -4.01
C LYS A 8 0.82 14.10 -5.01
N GLN A 9 0.23 15.22 -4.62
CA GLN A 9 -0.66 15.98 -5.52
C GLN A 9 0.14 16.72 -6.60
N ARG A 10 1.31 17.27 -6.26
CA ARG A 10 2.19 18.01 -7.19
C ARG A 10 2.98 17.09 -8.13
N THR A 11 3.21 15.83 -7.77
CA THR A 11 3.94 14.85 -8.59
C THR A 11 3.15 14.29 -9.77
N LYS A 12 1.87 14.66 -9.95
CA LYS A 12 1.07 14.18 -11.11
C LYS A 12 1.64 14.63 -12.46
N ASN A 13 2.26 15.81 -12.50
CA ASN A 13 2.75 16.44 -13.75
C ASN A 13 4.28 16.60 -13.78
N ALA A 14 4.99 16.03 -12.81
CA ALA A 14 6.44 16.16 -12.68
C ALA A 14 7.03 15.00 -11.88
N GLN A 15 8.25 14.58 -12.20
CA GLN A 15 8.95 13.52 -11.49
C GLN A 15 9.72 14.08 -10.28
N PHE A 16 9.55 13.44 -9.12
CA PHE A 16 10.30 13.78 -7.91
C PHE A 16 11.08 12.57 -7.42
N ILE A 17 12.33 12.81 -7.01
CA ILE A 17 13.15 11.85 -6.26
C ILE A 17 13.27 12.39 -4.84
N ILE A 18 12.75 11.64 -3.87
CA ILE A 18 12.71 12.05 -2.46
C ILE A 18 13.59 11.09 -1.66
N ILE A 19 14.63 11.63 -1.02
CA ILE A 19 15.50 10.88 -0.11
C ILE A 19 15.07 11.25 1.31
N SER A 20 14.45 10.31 2.02
CA SER A 20 13.98 10.53 3.39
C SER A 20 13.99 9.24 4.19
N LEU A 21 14.28 9.35 5.48
CA LEU A 21 14.11 8.27 6.45
C LEU A 21 12.73 8.29 7.12
N ARG A 22 11.89 9.30 6.86
CA ARG A 22 10.58 9.45 7.50
C ARG A 22 9.52 8.64 6.77
N ASN A 23 8.88 7.73 7.49
CA ASN A 23 7.82 6.84 7.00
C ASN A 23 6.78 7.53 6.09
N SER A 24 6.20 8.62 6.57
CA SER A 24 5.13 9.32 5.83
C SER A 24 5.55 9.87 4.47
N MET A 25 6.84 10.02 4.17
CA MET A 25 7.31 10.48 2.84
C MET A 25 7.43 9.33 1.85
N PHE A 26 7.78 8.13 2.31
CA PHE A 26 7.97 6.96 1.44
C PHE A 26 6.72 6.07 1.37
N GLU A 27 5.82 6.10 2.35
CA GLU A 27 4.57 5.32 2.33
C GLU A 27 3.67 5.61 1.12
N LEU A 28 3.74 6.85 0.60
CA LEU A 28 2.94 7.28 -0.54
C LEU A 28 3.68 7.19 -1.88
N ALA A 29 4.92 6.71 -1.89
CA ALA A 29 5.75 6.65 -3.08
C ALA A 29 5.30 5.53 -4.05
N ASP A 30 5.36 5.79 -5.35
CA ASP A 30 5.04 4.78 -6.38
C ASP A 30 6.14 3.72 -6.54
N ARG A 31 7.40 4.08 -6.22
CA ARG A 31 8.57 3.19 -6.25
C ARG A 31 9.44 3.47 -5.03
N LEU A 32 9.95 2.41 -4.43
CA LEU A 32 10.91 2.49 -3.32
C LEU A 32 12.27 2.01 -3.82
N VAL A 33 13.32 2.77 -3.55
CA VAL A 33 14.71 2.37 -3.82
C VAL A 33 15.45 2.28 -2.49
N GLY A 34 15.77 1.07 -2.08
CA GLY A 34 16.62 0.81 -0.92
C GLY A 34 18.08 0.84 -1.34
N ILE A 35 18.89 1.67 -0.68
CA ILE A 35 20.35 1.71 -0.86
C ILE A 35 20.98 1.11 0.39
N TYR A 36 21.89 0.17 0.21
CA TYR A 36 22.57 -0.52 1.31
C TYR A 36 24.03 -0.80 0.93
N LYS A 37 24.87 -1.08 1.93
CA LYS A 37 26.30 -1.25 1.75
C LYS A 37 26.78 -2.54 2.43
N THR A 38 27.52 -3.34 1.69
CA THR A 38 28.18 -4.56 2.18
C THR A 38 29.59 -4.59 1.59
N ASN A 39 30.61 -4.99 2.35
CA ASN A 39 32.00 -5.11 1.87
C ASN A 39 32.52 -3.82 1.21
N ASN A 40 32.22 -2.66 1.80
CA ASN A 40 32.55 -1.34 1.29
C ASN A 40 31.96 -0.98 -0.10
N THR A 41 31.05 -1.79 -0.64
CA THR A 41 30.39 -1.57 -1.93
C THR A 41 28.93 -1.20 -1.74
N THR A 42 28.52 -0.07 -2.34
CA THR A 42 27.12 0.38 -2.34
C THR A 42 26.30 -0.41 -3.37
N LYS A 43 25.12 -0.85 -2.95
CA LYS A 43 24.16 -1.60 -3.76
C LYS A 43 22.80 -0.94 -3.64
N SER A 44 21.95 -1.11 -4.65
CA SER A 44 20.56 -0.65 -4.64
C SER A 44 19.60 -1.78 -5.01
N VAL A 45 18.40 -1.73 -4.44
CA VAL A 45 17.29 -2.64 -4.75
C VAL A 45 16.05 -1.78 -4.93
N THR A 46 15.28 -2.04 -6.00
CA THR A 46 14.03 -1.34 -6.29
C THR A 46 12.83 -2.23 -6.02
N ILE A 47 11.84 -1.69 -5.31
CA ILE A 47 10.63 -2.39 -4.91
C ILE A 47 9.41 -1.62 -5.44
N ASN A 48 8.42 -2.36 -5.98
CA ASN A 48 7.09 -1.82 -6.24
C ASN A 48 6.19 -2.08 -5.01
N PRO A 49 5.94 -1.10 -4.13
CA PRO A 49 5.15 -1.32 -2.92
C PRO A 49 3.72 -1.81 -3.20
N LYS A 50 3.16 -1.50 -4.38
CA LYS A 50 1.80 -1.93 -4.77
C LYS A 50 1.66 -3.47 -4.89
N HIS A 51 2.75 -4.20 -5.08
CA HIS A 51 2.72 -5.67 -5.17
C HIS A 51 2.68 -6.34 -3.79
N TYR A 52 3.02 -5.61 -2.72
CA TYR A 52 3.12 -6.13 -1.35
C TYR A 52 2.06 -5.53 -0.41
N ALA A 53 1.25 -4.58 -0.90
CA ALA A 53 0.13 -4.05 -0.16
C ALA A 53 -0.94 -5.13 -0.01
N GLN A 54 -1.05 -5.70 1.19
CA GLN A 54 -2.13 -6.61 1.50
C GLN A 54 -3.45 -5.84 1.35
N PRO A 55 -4.46 -6.38 0.63
CA PRO A 55 -5.77 -5.74 0.61
C PRO A 55 -6.23 -5.61 2.06
N ALA A 56 -6.50 -4.38 2.49
CA ALA A 56 -7.10 -4.11 3.79
C ALA A 56 -8.30 -5.04 3.93
N ALA A 57 -8.28 -5.90 4.94
CA ALA A 57 -9.24 -6.99 5.11
C ALA A 57 -10.64 -6.49 4.77
N ALA A 58 -11.25 -7.12 3.76
CA ALA A 58 -12.60 -6.77 3.34
C ALA A 58 -13.51 -6.76 4.58
N PRO A 59 -14.40 -5.76 4.73
CA PRO A 59 -15.37 -5.78 5.82
C PRO A 59 -16.14 -7.09 5.72
N HIS A 60 -15.97 -7.90 6.75
CA HIS A 60 -16.65 -9.16 6.98
C HIS A 60 -18.15 -8.88 6.98
N THR A 61 -18.81 -9.12 5.85
CA THR A 61 -20.26 -9.12 5.80
C THR A 61 -20.75 -10.25 6.72
N PRO A 62 -21.56 -9.97 7.74
CA PRO A 62 -22.17 -11.01 8.55
C PRO A 62 -22.95 -11.93 7.63
N ARG A 63 -22.60 -13.22 7.59
CA ARG A 63 -23.37 -14.22 6.84
C ARG A 63 -24.78 -14.21 7.43
N THR A 64 -25.75 -13.76 6.64
CA THR A 64 -27.15 -13.81 7.03
C THR A 64 -27.55 -15.27 7.28
N PRO A 65 -28.28 -15.59 8.36
CA PRO A 65 -28.72 -16.95 8.61
C PRO A 65 -29.68 -17.35 7.48
N HIS A 66 -29.33 -18.42 6.77
CA HIS A 66 -30.21 -19.02 5.77
C HIS A 66 -31.51 -19.46 6.46
N LYS A 67 -32.62 -18.78 6.16
CA LYS A 67 -33.95 -19.21 6.60
C LYS A 67 -34.35 -20.42 5.75
N THR A 68 -34.42 -21.60 6.35
CA THR A 68 -34.98 -22.81 5.73
C THR A 68 -36.46 -22.56 5.42
N PRO A 69 -36.94 -22.79 4.19
CA PRO A 69 -38.37 -22.74 3.93
C PRO A 69 -39.01 -23.97 4.58
N SER A 70 -39.85 -23.72 5.59
CA SER A 70 -40.80 -24.71 6.10
C SER A 70 -41.73 -25.09 4.96
N SER A 71 -41.53 -26.27 4.38
CA SER A 71 -42.45 -26.84 3.41
C SER A 71 -43.63 -27.45 4.17
N SER A 72 -44.75 -26.74 4.15
CA SER A 72 -46.06 -27.31 4.36
C SER A 72 -46.38 -28.24 3.19
N HIS A 73 -46.53 -29.54 3.45
CA HIS A 73 -47.33 -30.43 2.60
C HIS A 73 -47.84 -31.61 3.43
N VAL A 74 -49.19 -31.72 3.42
CA VAL A 74 -50.09 -32.86 3.70
C VAL A 74 -49.95 -33.64 5.01
#